data_AF-A0A850MX90-F1
#
_entry.id   AF-A0A850MX90-F1
#
_cell.length_a   1.000
_cell.length_b   1.000
_cell.length_c   1.000
_cell.angle_alpha   90.00
_cell.angle_beta   90.00
_cell.angle_gamma   90.00
#
_symmetry.space_group_name_H-M   'P 1'
#
loop_
_entity.id
_entity.type
_entity.pdbx_description
1 polymer ?
#
loop_
_entity_poly.entity_id
_entity_poly.type
_entity_poly.pdbx_seq_one_letter_code
_entity_poly.pdbx_strand_id
1 'polypeptide(L)'
;MRHKSSKLFKLLSIFVFLFFIHNLFPQSDKTDEPLRSFKKRFSASVDSFHPEAEIPSRSRAKNLFSRSARTELIKIYKQRDARIEILYSPQIKIVQELKTCFIAHVRSGFSVNLPPAGFKFEHLDDDIKDKNYYLVYCPSALKAESLKYYGNAGLIEENLALFWSDNKEAREILPAHFQIKRLPSEALHSSKKRSLVSVESLHPTIKLPSRFAIDPVILDIVNQVSKQNLTDYIQSLQDFQTRFASTSNCELAGDYIYDFFIQSGIDAEYDSFS
;
A
#
# COMPACT_ATOMS: atom_id res chain seq x y z
N MET A 1 -23.61 29.81 19.45
CA MET A 1 -22.39 29.84 18.61
C MET A 1 -22.05 28.41 18.21
N ARG A 2 -21.98 28.10 16.91
CA ARG A 2 -21.79 26.72 16.38
C ARG A 2 -20.31 26.33 16.42
N HIS A 3 -19.98 25.25 17.15
CA HIS A 3 -18.62 24.69 17.24
C HIS A 3 -18.26 23.89 15.97
N LYS A 4 -17.21 24.34 15.28
CA LYS A 4 -16.49 23.59 14.23
C LYS A 4 -15.26 22.94 14.86
N SER A 5 -15.35 21.73 15.43
CA SER A 5 -14.15 21.01 15.94
C SER A 5 -14.07 19.52 15.60
N SER A 6 -15.01 18.94 14.85
CA SER A 6 -15.07 17.47 14.69
C SER A 6 -14.05 16.85 13.71
N LYS A 7 -13.36 17.66 12.88
CA LYS A 7 -12.41 17.14 11.88
C LYS A 7 -10.97 17.04 12.37
N LEU A 8 -10.57 17.83 13.37
CA LEU A 8 -9.20 17.81 13.89
C LEU A 8 -8.95 16.59 14.79
N PHE A 9 -9.95 16.17 15.56
CA PHE A 9 -9.87 14.99 16.45
C PHE A 9 -9.64 13.68 15.69
N LYS A 10 -10.22 13.53 14.49
CA LYS A 10 -10.04 12.32 13.65
C LYS A 10 -8.63 12.21 13.04
N LEU A 11 -7.96 13.34 12.79
CA LEU A 11 -6.59 13.35 12.26
C LEU A 11 -5.55 13.06 13.36
N LEU A 12 -5.82 13.50 14.59
CA LEU A 12 -4.90 13.33 15.72
C LEU A 12 -4.82 11.87 16.20
N SER A 13 -5.94 11.15 16.17
CA SER A 13 -5.98 9.72 16.54
C SER A 13 -5.17 8.81 15.59
N ILE A 14 -5.00 9.20 14.32
CA ILE A 14 -4.23 8.43 13.33
C ILE A 14 -2.72 8.64 13.54
N PHE A 15 -2.30 9.83 13.97
CA PHE A 15 -0.89 10.16 14.17
C PHE A 15 -0.27 9.48 15.39
N VAL A 16 -1.03 9.38 16.50
CA VAL A 16 -0.58 8.67 17.72
C VAL A 16 -0.40 7.17 17.44
N PHE A 17 -1.24 6.58 16.59
CA PHE A 17 -1.14 5.18 16.20
C PHE A 17 0.09 4.89 15.32
N LEU A 18 0.48 5.83 14.45
CA LEU A 18 1.66 5.70 13.57
C LEU A 18 2.99 5.89 14.32
N PHE A 19 3.02 6.69 15.38
CA PHE A 19 4.23 6.90 16.19
C PHE A 19 4.58 5.70 17.08
N PHE A 20 3.57 4.89 17.44
CA PHE A 20 3.74 3.70 18.27
C PHE A 20 4.42 2.54 17.52
N ILE A 21 4.24 2.45 16.19
CA ILE A 21 4.86 1.41 15.35
C ILE A 21 6.38 1.62 15.21
N HIS A 22 6.86 2.86 15.35
CA HIS A 22 8.24 3.19 15.03
C HIS A 22 9.26 2.93 16.16
N ASN A 23 8.81 2.71 17.41
CA ASN A 23 9.68 2.66 18.60
C ASN A 23 9.89 1.26 19.21
N LEU A 24 9.32 0.19 18.65
CA LEU A 24 9.26 -1.10 19.36
C LEU A 24 10.35 -2.13 19.03
N PHE A 25 11.34 -1.87 18.16
CA PHE A 25 12.36 -2.90 17.87
C PHE A 25 13.79 -2.38 17.74
N PRO A 26 14.75 -3.00 18.46
CA PRO A 26 16.17 -2.68 18.38
C PRO A 26 16.80 -3.29 17.13
N GLN A 27 17.78 -2.59 16.56
CA GLN A 27 18.61 -3.09 15.46
C GLN A 27 19.47 -4.26 15.94
N SER A 28 19.33 -5.42 15.30
CA SER A 28 20.30 -6.51 15.37
C SER A 28 21.02 -6.60 14.03
N ASP A 29 22.31 -6.34 14.10
CA ASP A 29 23.26 -6.32 13.00
C ASP A 29 23.92 -7.71 12.81
N LYS A 30 24.50 -7.94 11.62
CA LYS A 30 25.43 -9.01 11.18
C LYS A 30 24.94 -10.01 10.12
N THR A 31 25.26 -9.64 8.88
CA THR A 31 26.03 -10.36 7.84
C THR A 31 26.45 -11.82 8.07
N ASP A 32 26.24 -12.69 7.06
CA ASP A 32 27.33 -13.23 6.23
C ASP A 32 26.81 -13.99 4.97
N GLU A 33 27.67 -14.03 3.97
CA GLU A 33 27.43 -14.27 2.53
C GLU A 33 27.71 -15.77 2.12
N PRO A 34 27.98 -16.17 0.85
CA PRO A 34 27.07 -17.00 0.04
C PRO A 34 27.68 -18.33 -0.47
N LEU A 35 26.86 -19.20 -1.09
CA LEU A 35 27.32 -20.30 -1.96
C LEU A 35 26.41 -20.38 -3.20
N ARG A 36 26.87 -19.92 -4.38
CA ARG A 36 27.61 -20.67 -5.41
C ARG A 36 26.93 -21.93 -5.98
N SER A 37 26.68 -21.79 -7.29
CA SER A 37 26.75 -22.79 -8.35
C SER A 37 25.53 -23.70 -8.56
N PHE A 38 25.01 -23.69 -9.79
CA PHE A 38 25.01 -24.89 -10.61
C PHE A 38 25.02 -24.52 -12.10
N LYS A 39 25.82 -25.27 -12.85
CA LYS A 39 26.20 -25.10 -14.25
C LYS A 39 25.86 -26.42 -14.95
N LYS A 40 25.17 -26.40 -16.09
CA LYS A 40 25.34 -27.26 -17.29
C LYS A 40 24.09 -27.18 -18.17
N ARG A 41 24.22 -26.65 -19.40
CA ARG A 41 24.53 -27.37 -20.67
C ARG A 41 23.37 -28.22 -21.17
N PHE A 42 22.78 -27.81 -22.29
CA PHE A 42 22.75 -28.65 -23.49
C PHE A 42 22.84 -27.76 -24.74
N SER A 43 23.50 -28.30 -25.75
CA SER A 43 23.94 -27.71 -27.00
C SER A 43 23.36 -28.52 -28.16
N ALA A 44 22.89 -27.84 -29.22
CA ALA A 44 23.06 -28.18 -30.64
C ALA A 44 22.16 -27.20 -31.45
N SER A 45 22.68 -26.37 -32.39
CA SER A 45 23.08 -26.67 -33.79
C SER A 45 21.88 -27.14 -34.64
N VAL A 46 21.57 -26.69 -35.86
CA VAL A 46 22.04 -25.69 -36.86
C VAL A 46 20.81 -25.49 -37.77
N ASP A 47 20.62 -24.31 -38.38
CA ASP A 47 20.39 -24.14 -39.83
C ASP A 47 19.72 -22.81 -40.17
N SER A 48 20.49 -22.04 -40.93
CA SER A 48 20.19 -20.77 -41.55
C SER A 48 19.62 -21.00 -42.94
N PHE A 49 18.49 -20.36 -43.30
CA PHE A 49 18.23 -19.92 -44.68
C PHE A 49 17.23 -18.73 -44.67
N HIS A 50 17.65 -17.64 -45.30
CA HIS A 50 16.89 -16.45 -45.72
C HIS A 50 16.92 -16.45 -47.27
N PRO A 51 16.26 -15.52 -48.01
CA PRO A 51 14.99 -14.81 -47.81
C PRO A 51 14.09 -14.93 -49.07
N GLU A 52 12.79 -14.65 -48.98
CA GLU A 52 12.06 -14.20 -50.18
C GLU A 52 10.92 -13.25 -49.83
N ALA A 53 10.83 -12.21 -50.62
CA ALA A 53 10.02 -11.02 -50.40
C ALA A 53 8.70 -11.12 -51.16
N GLU A 54 7.58 -10.85 -50.49
CA GLU A 54 6.36 -10.43 -51.17
C GLU A 54 5.74 -9.21 -50.46
N ILE A 55 5.37 -8.23 -51.29
CA ILE A 55 4.90 -6.89 -50.96
C ILE A 55 3.42 -6.93 -50.53
N PRO A 56 2.99 -6.12 -49.53
CA PRO A 56 1.65 -6.21 -48.96
C PRO A 56 0.61 -5.49 -49.84
N SER A 57 -0.39 -6.25 -50.28
CA SER A 57 -1.58 -5.71 -50.93
C SER A 57 -2.62 -5.27 -49.90
N ARG A 58 -3.00 -3.99 -50.02
CA ARG A 58 -4.03 -3.28 -49.25
C ARG A 58 -5.34 -4.07 -49.18
N SER A 59 -5.70 -4.54 -47.98
CA SER A 59 -7.10 -4.73 -47.61
C SER A 59 -7.39 -3.95 -46.33
N ARG A 60 -8.33 -3.04 -46.53
CA ARG A 60 -8.72 -1.95 -45.68
C ARG A 60 -9.60 -2.51 -44.56
N ALA A 61 -9.16 -2.26 -43.33
CA ALA A 61 -9.96 -1.88 -42.17
C ALA A 61 -11.43 -2.30 -42.19
N LYS A 62 -11.78 -3.21 -41.28
CA LYS A 62 -12.94 -3.16 -40.37
C LYS A 62 -13.12 -4.54 -39.77
N ASN A 63 -12.42 -4.79 -38.67
CA ASN A 63 -12.72 -5.78 -37.63
C ASN A 63 -11.39 -6.06 -36.95
N LEU A 64 -11.16 -5.45 -35.80
CA LEU A 64 -10.37 -5.99 -34.69
C LEU A 64 -10.46 -4.98 -33.54
N PHE A 65 -11.13 -5.43 -32.49
CA PHE A 65 -11.09 -4.90 -31.13
C PHE A 65 -11.90 -3.65 -30.80
N SER A 66 -13.19 -3.87 -30.59
CA SER A 66 -13.82 -3.45 -29.33
C SER A 66 -13.19 -4.22 -28.16
N ARG A 67 -11.89 -4.00 -27.88
CA ARG A 67 -11.29 -4.39 -26.61
C ARG A 67 -11.76 -3.34 -25.61
N SER A 68 -12.60 -3.73 -24.66
CA SER A 68 -12.73 -2.99 -23.41
C SER A 68 -11.31 -2.62 -22.96
N ALA A 69 -11.06 -1.34 -22.72
CA ALA A 69 -9.71 -0.85 -22.46
C ALA A 69 -9.18 -1.54 -21.20
N ARG A 70 -8.29 -2.53 -21.39
CA ARG A 70 -7.64 -3.23 -20.29
C ARG A 70 -6.85 -2.22 -19.47
N THR A 71 -6.82 -2.45 -18.17
CA THR A 71 -6.05 -1.65 -17.24
C THR A 71 -4.99 -2.55 -16.63
N GLU A 72 -3.74 -2.17 -16.83
CA GLU A 72 -2.55 -2.87 -16.37
C GLU A 72 -2.19 -2.35 -14.98
N LEU A 73 -1.69 -3.23 -14.12
CA LEU A 73 -1.06 -2.88 -12.85
C LEU A 73 0.46 -2.86 -13.06
N ILE A 74 1.08 -1.71 -12.81
CA ILE A 74 2.52 -1.56 -12.97
C ILE A 74 3.18 -0.94 -11.73
N LYS A 75 4.45 -1.26 -11.57
CA LYS A 75 5.38 -0.62 -10.64
C LYS A 75 6.21 0.39 -11.41
N ILE A 76 6.14 1.68 -11.04
CA ILE A 76 6.91 2.77 -11.64
C ILE A 76 8.00 3.20 -10.67
N TYR A 77 9.27 3.08 -11.05
CA TYR A 77 10.38 3.46 -10.19
C TYR A 77 10.50 4.98 -10.07
N LYS A 78 10.75 5.48 -8.84
CA LYS A 78 11.03 6.91 -8.62
C LYS A 78 12.41 7.25 -9.18
N GLN A 79 12.47 8.22 -10.08
CA GLN A 79 13.71 8.68 -10.72
C GLN A 79 13.80 10.20 -10.68
N ARG A 80 15.03 10.70 -10.45
CA ARG A 80 15.31 12.13 -10.21
C ARG A 80 15.05 13.01 -11.42
N ASP A 81 15.43 12.54 -12.58
CA ASP A 81 15.39 13.34 -13.81
C ASP A 81 14.18 12.99 -14.68
N ALA A 82 13.19 12.29 -14.12
CA ALA A 82 12.00 11.87 -14.85
C ALA A 82 10.96 13.00 -14.92
N ARG A 83 10.29 13.10 -16.07
CA ARG A 83 9.27 14.11 -16.36
C ARG A 83 7.96 13.76 -15.66
N ILE A 84 7.79 14.25 -14.43
CA ILE A 84 6.69 13.85 -13.55
C ILE A 84 5.30 14.14 -14.15
N GLU A 85 5.20 15.06 -15.11
CA GLU A 85 3.94 15.47 -15.74
C GLU A 85 3.17 14.30 -16.35
N ILE A 86 3.91 13.29 -16.85
CA ILE A 86 3.30 12.10 -17.43
C ILE A 86 2.45 11.32 -16.43
N LEU A 87 2.83 11.34 -15.14
CA LEU A 87 2.14 10.62 -14.07
C LEU A 87 0.79 11.26 -13.71
N TYR A 88 0.55 12.50 -14.13
CA TYR A 88 -0.74 13.19 -13.98
C TYR A 88 -1.65 13.01 -15.20
N SER A 89 -1.25 12.22 -16.20
CA SER A 89 -2.12 11.84 -17.31
C SER A 89 -3.38 11.14 -16.79
N PRO A 90 -4.58 11.41 -17.34
CA PRO A 90 -5.80 10.66 -17.01
C PRO A 90 -5.70 9.15 -17.26
N GLN A 91 -4.69 8.73 -18.03
CA GLN A 91 -4.42 7.33 -18.36
C GLN A 91 -3.59 6.60 -17.28
N ILE A 92 -3.07 7.33 -16.30
CA ILE A 92 -2.35 6.80 -15.14
C ILE A 92 -3.13 7.15 -13.87
N LYS A 93 -3.40 6.14 -13.04
CA LYS A 93 -3.95 6.32 -11.69
C LYS A 93 -2.97 5.72 -10.70
N ILE A 94 -2.23 6.56 -9.98
CA ILE A 94 -1.36 6.12 -8.90
C ILE A 94 -2.25 5.68 -7.73
N VAL A 95 -2.17 4.41 -7.35
CA VAL A 95 -2.97 3.82 -6.27
C VAL A 95 -2.18 3.63 -4.98
N GLN A 96 -0.86 3.53 -5.07
CA GLN A 96 0.01 3.55 -3.90
C GLN A 96 1.34 4.25 -4.21
N GLU A 97 1.75 5.16 -3.34
CA GLU A 97 3.13 5.65 -3.29
C GLU A 97 3.91 4.85 -2.24
N LEU A 98 5.08 4.32 -2.62
CA LEU A 98 6.01 3.61 -1.75
C LEU A 98 7.35 4.36 -1.69
N LYS A 99 8.35 3.82 -0.97
CA LYS A 99 9.63 4.51 -0.75
C LYS A 99 10.39 4.73 -2.06
N THR A 100 10.44 3.70 -2.90
CA THR A 100 11.27 3.64 -4.11
C THR A 100 10.46 3.62 -5.41
N CYS A 101 9.15 3.39 -5.33
CA CYS A 101 8.30 3.25 -6.49
C CYS A 101 6.86 3.73 -6.24
N PHE A 102 6.09 3.83 -7.32
CA PHE A 102 4.65 3.98 -7.33
C PHE A 102 4.02 2.69 -7.86
N ILE A 103 2.88 2.31 -7.31
CA ILE A 103 1.98 1.33 -7.92
C ILE A 103 0.88 2.11 -8.62
N ALA A 104 0.65 1.81 -9.90
CA ALA A 104 -0.29 2.53 -10.72
C ALA A 104 -1.14 1.59 -11.58
N HIS A 105 -2.41 1.97 -11.75
CA HIS A 105 -3.27 1.47 -12.81
C HIS A 105 -3.01 2.29 -14.07
N VAL A 106 -2.67 1.62 -15.16
CA VAL A 106 -2.34 2.26 -16.44
C VAL A 106 -3.20 1.69 -17.54
N ARG A 107 -3.80 2.58 -18.35
CA ARG A 107 -4.54 2.14 -19.53
C ARG A 107 -3.60 1.40 -20.48
N SER A 108 -4.04 0.25 -20.98
CA SER A 108 -3.20 -0.60 -21.83
C SER A 108 -2.61 0.16 -23.01
N GLY A 109 -1.31 -0.04 -23.23
CA GLY A 109 -0.52 0.63 -24.26
C GLY A 109 -0.03 2.03 -23.88
N PHE A 110 -0.44 2.63 -22.76
CA PHE A 110 0.10 3.92 -22.32
C PHE A 110 1.48 3.79 -21.65
N SER A 111 1.82 2.61 -21.14
CA SER A 111 3.10 2.30 -20.49
C SER A 111 4.32 2.56 -21.39
N VAL A 112 4.17 2.51 -22.72
CA VAL A 112 5.21 2.85 -23.71
C VAL A 112 5.70 4.30 -23.60
N ASN A 113 4.92 5.19 -22.99
CA ASN A 113 5.28 6.60 -22.83
C ASN A 113 6.15 6.84 -21.57
N LEU A 114 6.24 5.87 -20.66
CA LEU A 114 7.01 6.00 -19.41
C LEU A 114 8.53 6.06 -19.64
N PRO A 115 9.16 5.17 -20.44
CA PRO A 115 10.60 5.23 -20.66
C PRO A 115 11.07 6.51 -21.35
N PRO A 116 10.38 7.04 -22.40
CA PRO A 116 10.71 8.34 -22.97
C PRO A 116 10.59 9.52 -21.98
N ALA A 117 9.75 9.38 -20.95
CA ALA A 117 9.64 10.35 -19.86
C ALA A 117 10.69 10.14 -18.76
N GLY A 118 11.61 9.19 -18.92
CA GLY A 118 12.68 8.90 -17.97
C GLY A 118 12.30 7.92 -16.87
N PHE A 119 11.12 7.28 -16.95
CA PHE A 119 10.65 6.29 -15.98
C PHE A 119 10.99 4.85 -16.38
N LYS A 120 11.60 4.09 -15.47
CA LYS A 120 11.67 2.63 -15.48
C LYS A 120 10.40 2.09 -14.82
N PHE A 121 9.88 1.00 -15.36
CA PHE A 121 8.71 0.36 -14.79
C PHE A 121 8.75 -1.16 -14.98
N GLU A 122 7.99 -1.87 -14.17
CA GLU A 122 7.77 -3.31 -14.23
C GLU A 122 6.27 -3.60 -14.31
N HIS A 123 5.90 -4.55 -15.17
CA HIS A 123 4.54 -5.08 -15.21
C HIS A 123 4.31 -6.01 -14.02
N LEU A 124 3.23 -5.75 -13.27
CA LEU A 124 2.80 -6.60 -12.15
C LEU A 124 1.62 -7.49 -12.56
N ASP A 125 0.67 -6.93 -13.32
CA ASP A 125 -0.47 -7.67 -13.88
C ASP A 125 -0.97 -6.97 -15.16
N ASP A 126 -1.34 -7.74 -16.18
CA ASP A 126 -1.81 -7.22 -17.46
C ASP A 126 -3.30 -6.86 -17.47
N ASP A 127 -4.06 -7.40 -16.50
CA ASP A 127 -5.49 -7.11 -16.36
C ASP A 127 -5.95 -7.14 -14.91
N ILE A 128 -6.28 -5.96 -14.38
CA ILE A 128 -6.78 -5.79 -13.00
C ILE A 128 -8.25 -6.14 -12.83
N LYS A 129 -8.96 -6.48 -13.91
CA LYS A 129 -10.41 -6.66 -13.87
C LYS A 129 -10.80 -7.75 -12.86
N ASP A 130 -11.77 -7.43 -12.01
CA ASP A 130 -12.36 -8.33 -11.01
C ASP A 130 -11.35 -8.88 -9.98
N LYS A 131 -10.17 -8.24 -9.83
CA LYS A 131 -9.12 -8.63 -8.87
C LYS A 131 -8.98 -7.61 -7.74
N ASN A 132 -8.73 -8.12 -6.54
CA ASN A 132 -8.36 -7.33 -5.38
C ASN A 132 -6.89 -7.55 -5.07
N TYR A 133 -6.14 -6.45 -4.96
CA TYR A 133 -4.72 -6.48 -4.67
C TYR A 133 -4.44 -6.03 -3.24
N TYR A 134 -3.42 -6.63 -2.64
CA TYR A 134 -3.04 -6.41 -1.25
C TYR A 134 -1.53 -6.23 -1.14
N LEU A 135 -1.13 -5.27 -0.33
CA LEU A 135 0.25 -5.16 0.14
C LEU A 135 0.40 -6.00 1.39
N VAL A 136 1.39 -6.87 1.41
CA VAL A 136 1.71 -7.74 2.53
C VAL A 136 3.08 -7.36 3.06
N TYR A 137 3.16 -7.09 4.37
CA TYR A 137 4.43 -6.86 5.03
C TYR A 137 5.17 -8.18 5.21
N CYS A 138 6.36 -8.27 4.63
CA CYS A 138 7.21 -9.45 4.61
C CYS A 138 8.63 -9.04 5.03
N PRO A 139 8.95 -8.98 6.34
CA PRO A 139 10.26 -8.52 6.83
C PRO A 139 11.44 -9.45 6.47
N SER A 140 11.18 -10.51 5.73
CA SER A 140 12.19 -11.46 5.24
C SER A 140 11.75 -11.98 3.88
N ALA A 141 12.68 -12.05 2.93
CA ALA A 141 12.43 -12.57 1.58
C ALA A 141 11.85 -14.00 1.59
N LEU A 142 12.20 -14.83 2.58
CA LEU A 142 11.67 -16.18 2.77
C LEU A 142 10.15 -16.19 3.02
N LYS A 143 9.59 -15.09 3.53
CA LYS A 143 8.13 -14.94 3.72
C LYS A 143 7.41 -14.45 2.46
N ALA A 144 8.11 -13.91 1.47
CA ALA A 144 7.50 -13.49 0.21
C ALA A 144 7.28 -14.70 -0.72
N GLU A 145 8.18 -15.67 -0.71
CA GLU A 145 7.98 -16.92 -1.46
C GLU A 145 6.83 -17.75 -0.88
N SER A 146 6.66 -17.76 0.45
CA SER A 146 5.57 -18.50 1.06
C SER A 146 4.18 -17.95 0.73
N LEU A 147 4.07 -16.67 0.32
CA LEU A 147 2.80 -16.11 -0.17
C LEU A 147 2.33 -16.77 -1.47
N LYS A 148 3.25 -17.30 -2.28
CA LYS A 148 2.89 -17.99 -3.53
C LYS A 148 2.12 -19.29 -3.30
N TYR A 149 2.18 -19.88 -2.11
CA TYR A 149 1.36 -21.03 -1.76
C TYR A 149 -0.13 -20.68 -1.61
N TYR A 150 -0.45 -19.43 -1.34
CA TYR A 150 -1.82 -18.97 -1.08
C TYR A 150 -2.45 -18.25 -2.28
N GLY A 151 -1.65 -17.88 -3.28
CA GLY A 151 -2.09 -17.11 -4.44
C GLY A 151 -0.93 -16.56 -5.24
N ASN A 152 -1.18 -15.49 -5.98
CA ASN A 152 -0.14 -14.81 -6.73
C ASN A 152 0.55 -13.79 -5.83
N ALA A 153 1.88 -13.81 -5.82
CA ALA A 153 2.66 -12.86 -5.04
C ALA A 153 3.96 -12.47 -5.75
N GLY A 154 4.33 -11.19 -5.61
CA GLY A 154 5.56 -10.62 -6.14
C GLY A 154 6.15 -9.58 -5.19
N LEU A 155 7.47 -9.58 -5.03
CA LEU A 155 8.15 -8.60 -4.18
C LEU A 155 8.11 -7.22 -4.86
N ILE A 156 7.69 -6.20 -4.12
CA ILE A 156 7.63 -4.80 -4.60
C ILE A 156 8.77 -3.98 -4.02
N GLU A 157 9.02 -4.11 -2.72
CA GLU A 157 10.15 -3.51 -2.00
C GLU A 157 10.73 -4.52 -1.00
N GLU A 158 11.86 -4.17 -0.37
CA GLU A 158 12.62 -5.02 0.56
C GLU A 158 11.75 -5.80 1.57
N ASN A 159 10.70 -5.15 2.10
CA ASN A 159 9.80 -5.74 3.09
C ASN A 159 8.32 -5.76 2.68
N LEU A 160 8.03 -5.60 1.39
CA LEU A 160 6.65 -5.49 0.89
C LEU A 160 6.47 -6.36 -0.35
N ALA A 161 5.49 -7.26 -0.26
CA ALA A 161 5.02 -8.03 -1.40
C ALA A 161 3.63 -7.55 -1.83
N LEU A 162 3.37 -7.59 -3.13
CA LEU A 162 2.02 -7.54 -3.68
C LEU A 162 1.46 -8.95 -3.67
N PHE A 163 0.22 -9.10 -3.22
CA PHE A 163 -0.52 -10.35 -3.21
C PHE A 163 -1.90 -10.16 -3.84
N TRP A 164 -2.33 -11.15 -4.62
CA TRP A 164 -3.72 -11.26 -5.09
C TRP A 164 -4.09 -12.73 -5.31
N SER A 165 -5.37 -13.01 -5.24
CA SER A 165 -5.95 -14.33 -5.46
C SER A 165 -7.23 -14.21 -6.29
N ASP A 166 -7.53 -15.25 -7.05
CA ASP A 166 -8.71 -15.26 -7.91
C ASP A 166 -9.98 -15.38 -7.05
N ASN A 167 -10.80 -14.32 -7.03
CA ASN A 167 -12.12 -14.21 -6.40
C ASN A 167 -12.22 -14.46 -4.88
N LYS A 168 -11.11 -14.48 -4.16
CA LYS A 168 -11.10 -14.62 -2.69
C LYS A 168 -10.44 -13.43 -2.03
N GLU A 169 -10.95 -13.02 -0.86
CA GLU A 169 -10.33 -11.94 -0.08
C GLU A 169 -9.06 -12.46 0.60
N ALA A 170 -8.01 -11.64 0.62
CA ALA A 170 -6.72 -12.09 1.15
C ALA A 170 -6.78 -12.48 2.64
N ARG A 171 -7.68 -11.92 3.44
CA ARG A 171 -7.87 -12.31 4.85
C ARG A 171 -8.48 -13.70 5.04
N GLU A 172 -9.16 -14.24 4.03
CA GLU A 172 -9.74 -15.59 4.09
C GLU A 172 -8.70 -16.68 3.83
N ILE A 173 -7.61 -16.33 3.13
CA ILE A 173 -6.61 -17.29 2.64
C ILE A 173 -5.28 -17.14 3.37
N LEU A 174 -4.85 -15.91 3.62
CA LEU A 174 -3.58 -15.65 4.28
C LEU A 174 -3.69 -15.86 5.79
N PRO A 175 -2.71 -16.53 6.41
CA PRO A 175 -2.63 -16.62 7.86
C PRO A 175 -2.72 -15.27 8.57
N ALA A 176 -3.37 -15.24 9.74
CA ALA A 176 -3.63 -14.02 10.50
C ALA A 176 -2.38 -13.21 10.88
N HIS A 177 -1.21 -13.86 10.95
CA HIS A 177 0.05 -13.21 11.27
C HIS A 177 0.58 -12.32 10.14
N PHE A 178 0.06 -12.44 8.91
CA PHE A 178 0.41 -11.52 7.83
C PHE A 178 -0.29 -10.19 8.05
N GLN A 179 0.49 -9.11 8.05
CA GLN A 179 -0.07 -7.77 8.01
C GLN A 179 -0.35 -7.42 6.55
N ILE A 180 -1.64 -7.24 6.23
CA ILE A 180 -2.05 -6.88 4.88
C ILE A 180 -2.83 -5.58 4.86
N LYS A 181 -2.64 -4.85 3.76
CA LYS A 181 -3.35 -3.62 3.43
C LYS A 181 -3.91 -3.76 2.02
N ARG A 182 -5.22 -3.56 1.85
CA ARG A 182 -5.83 -3.55 0.52
C ARG A 182 -5.35 -2.34 -0.28
N LEU A 183 -4.98 -2.56 -1.55
CA LEU A 183 -4.71 -1.46 -2.47
C LEU A 183 -6.03 -0.81 -2.89
N PRO A 184 -6.12 0.53 -2.85
CA PRO A 184 -7.33 1.22 -3.27
C PRO A 184 -7.52 1.09 -4.77
N SER A 185 -8.77 0.95 -5.21
CA SER A 185 -9.10 0.99 -6.64
C SER A 185 -9.07 2.41 -7.22
N GLU A 186 -9.16 3.41 -6.35
CA GLU A 186 -9.14 4.84 -6.70
C GLU A 186 -7.73 5.43 -6.63
N ALA A 187 -7.50 6.48 -7.43
CA ALA A 187 -6.22 7.18 -7.44
C ALA A 187 -6.00 7.94 -6.13
N LEU A 188 -4.80 7.82 -5.54
CA LEU A 188 -4.36 8.62 -4.40
C LEU A 188 -4.38 10.12 -4.67
N HIS A 189 -4.07 10.49 -5.92
CA HIS A 189 -4.11 11.87 -6.39
C HIS A 189 -5.17 11.97 -7.47
N SER A 190 -6.28 12.66 -7.18
CA SER A 190 -7.01 13.30 -8.26
C SER A 190 -6.06 14.33 -8.89
N SER A 191 -6.10 14.49 -10.20
CA SER A 191 -5.30 15.45 -10.99
C SER A 191 -5.34 16.91 -10.48
N LYS A 192 -6.16 17.21 -9.46
CA LYS A 192 -6.23 18.49 -8.74
C LYS A 192 -5.23 18.66 -7.58
N LYS A 193 -4.57 17.60 -7.09
CA LYS A 193 -3.58 17.70 -6.00
C LYS A 193 -2.16 17.46 -6.52
N ARG A 194 -1.52 18.52 -7.01
CA ARG A 194 -0.07 18.56 -7.26
C ARG A 194 0.67 18.37 -5.92
N SER A 195 1.13 17.16 -5.65
CA SER A 195 2.19 16.92 -4.67
C SER A 195 2.85 15.57 -4.95
N LEU A 196 3.54 15.45 -6.08
CA LEU A 196 4.54 14.41 -6.33
C LEU A 196 5.93 15.05 -6.47
N VAL A 197 6.31 15.91 -5.52
CA VAL A 197 7.69 16.36 -5.40
C VAL A 197 8.24 15.81 -4.10
N SER A 198 9.01 14.74 -4.22
CA SER A 198 10.11 14.41 -3.32
C SER A 198 11.09 13.55 -4.10
N VAL A 199 11.70 14.16 -5.11
CA VAL A 199 12.91 13.61 -5.73
C VAL A 199 14.05 14.62 -5.63
N GLU A 200 14.63 14.68 -4.44
CA GLU A 200 15.94 15.27 -4.16
C GLU A 200 16.39 14.65 -2.82
N SER A 201 17.50 13.92 -2.68
CA SER A 201 18.84 14.15 -3.21
C SER A 201 19.72 12.92 -2.91
N LEU A 202 20.71 12.67 -3.79
CA LEU A 202 21.86 11.80 -3.53
C LEU A 202 22.56 12.27 -2.24
N HIS A 203 22.70 11.38 -1.24
CA HIS A 203 23.39 11.58 0.05
C HIS A 203 23.53 13.03 0.56
N PRO A 204 22.61 13.53 1.40
CA PRO A 204 22.94 14.60 2.31
C PRO A 204 23.51 14.00 3.59
N THR A 205 24.69 14.46 4.02
CA THR A 205 24.95 14.54 5.45
C THR A 205 23.76 15.28 6.05
N ILE A 206 22.98 14.61 6.89
CA ILE A 206 21.78 15.17 7.49
C ILE A 206 22.24 16.31 8.40
N LYS A 207 22.31 17.54 7.87
CA LYS A 207 22.03 18.71 8.71
C LYS A 207 20.53 18.69 8.89
N LEU A 208 20.10 18.07 9.99
CA LEU A 208 18.71 18.13 10.41
C LEU A 208 18.31 19.61 10.33
N PRO A 209 17.18 19.97 9.70
CA PRO A 209 16.63 21.29 9.91
C PRO A 209 16.52 21.46 11.43
N SER A 210 17.20 22.47 11.94
CA SER A 210 17.19 22.85 13.34
C SER A 210 15.74 23.10 13.73
N ARG A 211 15.15 22.08 14.37
CA ARG A 211 13.81 22.05 14.97
C ARG A 211 12.69 22.37 13.97
N PHE A 212 11.90 21.36 13.62
CA PHE A 212 10.47 21.61 13.48
C PHE A 212 10.05 22.31 14.76
N ALA A 213 9.65 23.57 14.68
CA ALA A 213 9.01 24.24 15.80
C ALA A 213 7.70 23.48 16.03
N ILE A 214 7.73 22.51 16.95
CA ILE A 214 6.53 21.82 17.40
C ILE A 214 5.63 22.91 17.96
N ASP A 215 4.45 23.04 17.40
CA ASP A 215 3.44 23.97 17.90
C ASP A 215 3.23 23.67 19.40
N PRO A 216 3.42 24.65 20.30
CA PRO A 216 3.28 24.43 21.74
C PRO A 216 1.91 23.88 22.12
N VAL A 217 0.86 24.21 21.36
CA VAL A 217 -0.49 23.67 21.57
C VAL A 217 -0.52 22.16 21.30
N ILE A 218 0.19 21.69 20.27
CA ILE A 218 0.28 20.26 19.96
C ILE A 218 1.05 19.54 21.07
N LEU A 219 2.14 20.13 21.56
CA LEU A 219 2.93 19.56 22.65
C LEU A 219 2.11 19.45 23.94
N ASP A 220 1.32 20.47 24.27
CA ASP A 220 0.43 20.46 25.44
C ASP A 220 -0.66 19.40 25.32
N ILE A 221 -1.22 19.19 24.12
CA ILE A 221 -2.21 18.12 23.89
C ILE A 221 -1.55 16.74 24.02
N VAL A 222 -0.37 16.54 23.45
CA VAL A 222 0.37 15.26 23.55
C VAL A 222 0.71 14.94 25.00
N ASN A 223 1.14 15.95 25.77
CA ASN A 223 1.48 15.80 27.18
C ASN A 223 0.28 15.46 28.08
N GLN A 224 -0.95 15.71 27.62
CA GLN A 224 -2.17 15.31 28.33
C GLN A 224 -2.53 13.83 28.11
N VAL A 225 -1.92 13.15 27.13
CA VAL A 225 -2.19 11.73 26.86
C VAL A 225 -1.36 10.85 27.78
N SER A 226 -2.03 10.22 28.76
CA SER A 226 -1.40 9.22 29.62
C SER A 226 -1.30 7.85 28.93
N LYS A 227 -0.07 7.37 28.73
CA LYS A 227 0.20 6.02 28.22
C LYS A 227 -0.37 4.93 29.13
N GLN A 228 -0.34 5.16 30.44
CA GLN A 228 -0.86 4.22 31.42
C GLN A 228 -2.38 4.10 31.28
N ASN A 229 -3.09 5.24 31.26
CA ASN A 229 -4.55 5.23 31.13
C ASN A 229 -4.99 4.54 29.83
N LEU A 230 -4.29 4.79 28.72
CA LEU A 230 -4.56 4.12 27.45
C LEU A 230 -4.40 2.60 27.56
N THR A 231 -3.38 2.14 28.27
CA THR A 231 -3.14 0.71 28.51
C THR A 231 -4.26 0.12 29.35
N ASP A 232 -4.67 0.81 30.41
CA ASP A 232 -5.72 0.39 31.32
C ASP A 232 -7.09 0.29 30.62
N TYR A 233 -7.41 1.24 29.73
CA TYR A 233 -8.65 1.19 28.93
C TYR A 233 -8.65 0.03 27.94
N ILE A 234 -7.52 -0.24 27.27
CA ILE A 234 -7.40 -1.37 26.36
C ILE A 234 -7.58 -2.68 27.12
N GLN A 235 -6.92 -2.82 28.28
CA GLN A 235 -7.03 -4.01 29.11
C GLN A 235 -8.47 -4.21 29.60
N SER A 236 -9.11 -3.16 30.12
CA SER A 236 -10.50 -3.21 30.58
C SER A 236 -11.44 -3.71 29.48
N LEU A 237 -11.25 -3.26 28.24
CA LEU A 237 -12.03 -3.76 27.11
C LEU A 237 -11.71 -5.22 26.78
N GLN A 238 -10.44 -5.63 26.83
CA GLN A 238 -10.01 -7.00 26.56
C GLN A 238 -10.51 -8.01 27.61
N ASP A 239 -10.70 -7.59 28.85
CA ASP A 239 -11.13 -8.45 29.96
C ASP A 239 -12.59 -8.94 29.81
N PHE A 240 -13.40 -8.31 28.96
CA PHE A 240 -14.72 -8.83 28.56
C PHE A 240 -14.62 -10.10 27.68
N GLN A 241 -13.42 -10.54 27.30
CA GLN A 241 -13.16 -11.74 26.50
C GLN A 241 -13.85 -11.70 25.12
N THR A 242 -14.86 -12.54 24.90
CA THR A 242 -15.50 -12.76 23.60
C THR A 242 -16.60 -11.73 23.36
N ARG A 243 -16.36 -10.79 22.43
CA ARG A 243 -17.32 -9.73 22.06
C ARG A 243 -18.00 -10.04 20.71
N PHE A 244 -18.59 -11.23 20.59
CA PHE A 244 -19.50 -11.47 19.47
C PHE A 244 -20.77 -10.66 19.69
N ALA A 245 -21.34 -10.09 18.62
CA ALA A 245 -22.49 -9.19 18.76
C ALA A 245 -23.71 -9.81 19.47
N SER A 246 -23.78 -11.14 19.55
CA SER A 246 -24.85 -11.89 20.22
C SER A 246 -24.52 -12.34 21.66
N THR A 247 -23.36 -11.97 22.21
CA THR A 247 -22.97 -12.36 23.58
C THR A 247 -23.20 -11.23 24.57
N SER A 248 -23.59 -11.59 25.79
CA SER A 248 -23.76 -10.66 26.93
C SER A 248 -22.50 -9.82 27.19
N ASN A 249 -21.31 -10.37 26.91
CA ASN A 249 -20.05 -9.65 27.08
C ASN A 249 -19.89 -8.50 26.08
N CYS A 250 -20.51 -8.58 24.90
CA CYS A 250 -20.53 -7.47 23.96
C CYS A 250 -21.43 -6.33 24.44
N GLU A 251 -22.58 -6.67 25.05
CA GLU A 251 -23.48 -5.71 25.68
C GLU A 251 -22.79 -5.01 26.86
N LEU A 252 -22.18 -5.78 27.77
CA LEU A 252 -21.44 -5.23 28.91
C LEU A 252 -20.25 -4.34 28.50
N ALA A 253 -19.55 -4.70 27.41
CA ALA A 253 -18.51 -3.83 26.85
C ALA A 253 -19.10 -2.54 26.24
N GLY A 254 -20.30 -2.62 25.65
CA GLY A 254 -21.06 -1.46 25.19
C GLY A 254 -21.43 -0.53 26.35
N ASP A 255 -21.96 -1.08 27.43
CA ASP A 255 -22.30 -0.36 28.66
C ASP A 255 -21.09 0.33 29.27
N TYR A 256 -19.95 -0.37 29.34
CA TYR A 256 -18.69 0.21 29.80
C TYR A 256 -18.26 1.44 28.99
N ILE A 257 -18.40 1.38 27.66
CA ILE A 257 -18.05 2.51 26.77
C ILE A 257 -19.06 3.65 26.92
N TYR A 258 -20.34 3.32 27.00
CA TYR A 258 -21.42 4.29 27.21
C TYR A 258 -21.20 5.07 28.51
N ASP A 259 -21.00 4.35 29.62
CA ASP A 259 -20.77 4.94 30.94
C ASP A 259 -19.51 5.81 30.95
N PHE A 260 -18.44 5.39 30.28
CA PHE A 260 -17.22 6.19 30.14
C PHE A 260 -17.49 7.56 29.50
N PHE A 261 -18.29 7.60 28.43
CA PHE A 261 -18.65 8.86 27.77
C PHE A 261 -19.56 9.72 28.64
N ILE A 262 -20.59 9.13 29.26
CA ILE A 262 -21.49 9.86 30.16
C ILE A 262 -20.72 10.45 31.36
N GLN A 263 -19.84 9.68 32.00
CA GLN A 263 -18.99 10.15 33.11
C GLN A 263 -18.02 11.26 32.67
N SER A 264 -17.63 11.28 31.40
CA SER A 264 -16.82 12.33 30.80
C SER A 264 -17.62 13.59 30.41
N GLY A 265 -18.93 13.60 30.67
CA GLY A 265 -19.85 14.69 30.31
C GLY A 265 -20.14 14.76 28.81
N ILE A 266 -19.97 13.65 28.09
CA ILE A 266 -20.27 13.52 26.66
C ILE A 266 -21.62 12.82 26.53
N ASP A 267 -22.56 13.48 25.87
CA ASP A 267 -23.85 12.86 25.52
C ASP A 267 -23.60 11.68 24.57
N ALA A 268 -24.05 10.50 24.97
CA ALA A 268 -23.96 9.26 24.22
C ALA A 268 -25.34 8.62 24.10
N GLU A 269 -25.55 7.86 23.03
CA GLU A 269 -26.78 7.10 22.79
C GLU A 269 -26.43 5.74 22.17
N TYR A 270 -27.31 4.75 22.37
CA TYR A 270 -27.18 3.45 21.69
C TYR A 270 -27.84 3.52 20.31
N ASP A 271 -27.14 3.01 19.30
CA ASP A 271 -27.69 2.75 17.97
C ASP A 271 -27.84 1.24 17.81
N SER A 272 -29.07 0.74 18.01
CA SER A 272 -29.38 -0.69 17.90
C SER A 272 -29.72 -1.06 16.46
N PHE A 273 -29.16 -2.16 15.98
CA PHE A 273 -29.54 -2.74 14.70
C PHE A 273 -30.94 -3.37 14.80
N SER A 274 -31.95 -2.67 14.25
CA SER A 274 -33.31 -3.20 14.05
C SER A 274 -33.48 -3.84 12.68
#